data_AF-A0A1M2V698-F1
#
_entry.id   AF-A0A1M2V698-F1
#
_cell.length_a   1.000
_cell.length_b   1.000
_cell.length_c   1.000
_cell.angle_alpha   90.00
_cell.angle_beta   90.00
_cell.angle_gamma   90.00
#
_symmetry.space_group_name_H-M   'P 1'
#
loop_
_entity.id
_entity.type
_entity.pdbx_description
1 polymer ?
#
loop_
_entity_poly.entity_id
_entity_poly.type
_entity_poly.pdbx_seq_one_letter_code
_entity_poly.pdbx_strand_id
1 'polypeptide(L)'
;MASVLIPVLYVFIVFGSLLVFSYFYKRRNAQKVYESYFPPHHERDVYFSLMQMSDPPASESLLKAALVRRAMTDVTRIIRLREDKPALQNLLQKGSIGDDLWNSLLAAEKEMEAEILEVAAEANAYVEGWGSVIFQTATEMMHNEKMRALVEQIPSIRAEAERKYGKSALPKFAVEAPPPAPATPAPSTPQLAASPSLPSTPSTPARPETPSSAKSSNGLAPSSAGADSGAFSDSDVSVSTPTSPRSPSKSVSQL
;
A
#
# COMPACT_ATOMS: atom_id res chain seq x y z
N MET A 1 56.19 31.48 -30.80
CA MET A 1 55.43 31.19 -29.57
C MET A 1 54.04 30.74 -29.94
N ALA A 2 53.69 29.47 -29.79
CA ALA A 2 52.32 29.01 -30.03
C ALA A 2 51.40 29.60 -28.95
N SER A 3 50.30 30.25 -29.33
CA SER A 3 49.46 30.98 -28.38
C SER A 3 48.59 30.02 -27.56
N VAL A 4 48.76 30.07 -26.24
CA VAL A 4 47.96 29.29 -25.26
C VAL A 4 46.45 29.61 -25.36
N LEU A 5 46.10 30.75 -25.94
CA LEU A 5 44.72 31.17 -26.19
C LEU A 5 43.96 30.20 -27.12
N ILE A 6 44.61 29.62 -28.14
CA ILE A 6 43.96 28.70 -29.10
C ILE A 6 43.45 27.41 -28.40
N PRO A 7 44.27 26.64 -27.65
CA PRO A 7 43.77 25.45 -26.95
C PRO A 7 42.77 25.79 -25.84
N VAL A 8 42.92 26.93 -25.15
CA VAL A 8 41.92 27.39 -24.16
C VAL A 8 40.57 27.69 -24.82
N LEU A 9 40.56 28.41 -25.94
CA LEU A 9 39.35 28.71 -26.71
C LEU A 9 38.68 27.44 -27.25
N TYR A 10 39.47 26.47 -27.73
CA TYR A 10 38.97 25.16 -28.15
C TYR A 10 38.24 24.43 -27.02
N VAL A 11 38.82 24.39 -25.82
CA VAL A 11 38.18 23.80 -24.63
C VAL A 11 36.87 24.52 -24.30
N PHE A 12 36.83 25.85 -24.29
CA PHE A 12 35.59 26.61 -24.05
C PHE A 12 34.50 26.34 -25.09
N ILE A 13 34.84 26.20 -26.38
CA ILE A 13 33.88 25.87 -27.44
C ILE A 13 33.35 24.45 -27.28
N VAL A 14 34.22 23.47 -26.97
CA VAL A 14 33.82 22.07 -26.75
C VAL A 14 32.93 21.93 -25.51
N PHE A 15 33.32 22.49 -24.37
CA PHE A 15 32.49 22.44 -23.16
C PHE A 15 31.21 23.27 -23.29
N GLY A 16 31.26 24.46 -23.91
CA GLY A 16 30.09 25.30 -24.14
C GLY A 16 29.05 24.61 -25.02
N SER A 17 29.48 24.02 -26.15
CA SER A 17 28.58 23.25 -27.03
C SER A 17 28.04 21.99 -26.34
N LEU A 18 28.86 21.28 -25.56
CA LEU A 18 28.43 20.10 -24.78
C LEU A 18 27.40 20.47 -23.70
N LEU A 19 27.57 21.60 -23.01
CA LEU A 19 26.60 22.08 -22.00
C LEU A 19 25.28 22.50 -22.64
N VAL A 20 25.32 23.23 -23.76
CA VAL A 20 24.11 23.62 -24.53
C VAL A 20 23.38 22.38 -25.06
N PHE A 21 24.11 21.40 -25.61
CA PHE A 21 23.54 20.15 -26.08
C PHE A 21 22.94 19.32 -24.94
N SER A 22 23.66 19.18 -23.82
CA SER A 22 23.18 18.47 -22.62
C SER A 22 21.92 19.12 -22.04
N TYR A 23 21.86 20.45 -21.96
CA TYR A 23 20.68 21.17 -21.53
C TYR A 23 19.49 20.95 -22.48
N PHE A 24 19.69 21.08 -23.79
CA PHE A 24 18.63 20.88 -24.78
C PHE A 24 18.14 19.43 -24.81
N TYR A 25 19.06 18.45 -24.75
CA TYR A 25 18.75 17.03 -24.70
C TYR A 25 17.98 16.66 -23.42
N LYS A 26 18.46 17.08 -22.24
CA LYS A 26 17.75 16.86 -20.97
C LYS A 26 16.36 17.50 -20.99
N ARG A 27 16.24 18.74 -21.49
CA ARG A 27 14.94 19.43 -21.62
C ARG A 27 13.98 18.67 -22.54
N ARG A 28 14.45 18.20 -23.70
CA ARG A 28 13.62 17.44 -24.65
C ARG A 28 13.25 16.04 -24.13
N ASN A 29 14.15 15.37 -23.41
CA ASN A 29 13.87 14.06 -22.81
C ASN A 29 12.93 14.17 -21.59
N ALA A 30 13.02 15.26 -20.82
CA ALA A 30 12.08 15.57 -19.73
C ALA A 30 10.68 16.00 -20.21
N GLN A 31 10.55 16.40 -21.48
CA GLN A 31 9.26 16.69 -22.13
C GLN A 31 8.60 15.45 -22.75
N LYS A 32 9.17 14.25 -22.60
CA LYS A 32 8.47 13.00 -22.94
C LYS A 32 7.35 12.78 -21.93
N VAL A 33 6.12 12.99 -22.38
CA VAL A 33 4.93 12.60 -21.64
C VAL A 33 4.74 11.09 -21.84
N TYR A 34 4.95 10.32 -20.78
CA TYR A 34 4.60 8.91 -20.77
C TYR A 34 3.08 8.76 -20.66
N GLU A 35 2.53 7.69 -21.22
CA GLU A 35 1.14 7.32 -20.98
C GLU A 35 0.91 7.01 -19.50
N SER A 36 -0.17 7.50 -18.90
CA SER A 36 -0.46 7.24 -17.49
C SER A 36 -0.73 5.76 -17.27
N TYR A 37 0.04 5.13 -16.37
CA TYR A 37 -0.08 3.69 -16.09
C TYR A 37 -1.45 3.33 -15.48
N PHE A 38 -2.02 4.23 -14.69
CA PHE A 38 -3.34 4.04 -14.08
C PHE A 38 -4.41 4.93 -14.74
N PRO A 39 -5.68 4.46 -14.79
CA PRO A 39 -6.78 5.31 -15.20
C PRO A 39 -7.00 6.50 -14.24
N PRO A 40 -7.72 7.54 -14.67
CA PRO A 40 -8.07 8.70 -13.84
C PRO A 40 -8.65 8.33 -12.47
N HIS A 41 -8.37 9.14 -11.45
CA HIS A 41 -8.67 8.80 -10.05
C HIS A 41 -10.07 9.27 -9.62
N HIS A 42 -11.11 8.58 -10.11
CA HIS A 42 -12.52 8.82 -9.79
C HIS A 42 -12.81 9.26 -8.34
N GLU A 43 -12.42 8.46 -7.33
CA GLU A 43 -12.76 8.75 -5.92
C GLU A 43 -12.14 10.06 -5.39
N ARG A 44 -11.01 10.48 -5.98
CA ARG A 44 -10.30 11.72 -5.63
C ARG A 44 -11.01 12.90 -6.26
N ASP A 45 -11.38 12.76 -7.53
CA ASP A 45 -12.12 13.79 -8.27
C ASP A 45 -13.52 13.99 -7.64
N VAL A 46 -14.17 12.92 -7.14
CA VAL A 46 -15.38 12.98 -6.31
C VAL A 46 -15.13 13.70 -4.99
N TYR A 47 -14.07 13.36 -4.26
CA TYR A 47 -13.73 14.02 -2.99
C TYR A 47 -13.48 15.52 -3.16
N PHE A 48 -12.70 15.94 -4.16
CA PHE A 48 -12.49 17.37 -4.44
C PHE A 48 -13.76 18.07 -4.93
N SER A 49 -14.61 17.40 -5.71
CA SER A 49 -15.92 17.91 -6.09
C SER A 49 -16.81 18.16 -4.86
N LEU A 50 -16.85 17.22 -3.91
CA LEU A 50 -17.56 17.38 -2.63
C LEU A 50 -16.96 18.50 -1.76
N MET A 51 -15.64 18.70 -1.80
CA MET A 51 -14.97 19.79 -1.08
C MET A 51 -15.24 21.17 -1.70
N GLN A 52 -15.44 21.24 -3.01
CA GLN A 52 -15.80 22.46 -3.74
C GLN A 52 -17.30 22.80 -3.69
N MET A 53 -18.14 21.83 -3.30
CA MET A 53 -19.59 21.99 -3.22
C MET A 53 -20.00 22.86 -2.01
N SER A 54 -20.45 24.08 -2.30
CA SER A 54 -20.79 25.09 -1.29
C SER A 54 -22.29 25.22 -0.97
N ASP A 55 -23.18 24.74 -1.84
CA ASP A 55 -24.64 24.81 -1.65
C ASP A 55 -25.37 23.53 -2.13
N PRO A 56 -25.93 22.71 -1.21
CA PRO A 56 -25.66 22.69 0.22
C PRO A 56 -24.21 22.22 0.52
N PRO A 57 -23.60 22.64 1.64
CA PRO A 57 -22.26 22.18 2.02
C PRO A 57 -22.24 20.68 2.33
N ALA A 58 -21.22 19.98 1.85
CA ALA A 58 -21.02 18.56 2.14
C ALA A 58 -20.81 18.32 3.65
N SER A 59 -21.42 17.27 4.20
CA SER A 59 -21.23 16.93 5.62
C SER A 59 -19.82 16.38 5.87
N GLU A 60 -19.25 16.69 7.03
CA GLU A 60 -17.92 16.22 7.42
C GLU A 60 -17.83 14.68 7.43
N SER A 61 -18.92 14.00 7.79
CA SER A 61 -19.03 12.53 7.72
C SER A 61 -18.98 11.99 6.29
N LEU A 62 -19.53 12.71 5.32
CA LEU A 62 -19.46 12.36 3.90
C LEU A 62 -18.04 12.59 3.34
N LEU A 63 -17.39 13.70 3.70
CA LEU A 63 -16.01 13.97 3.31
C LEU A 63 -15.03 12.92 3.88
N LYS A 64 -15.17 12.55 5.15
CA LYS A 64 -14.39 11.45 5.77
C LYS A 64 -14.65 10.10 5.08
N ALA A 65 -15.89 9.79 4.72
CA ALA A 65 -16.22 8.57 3.98
C ALA A 65 -15.63 8.56 2.56
N ALA A 66 -15.67 9.70 1.86
CA ALA A 66 -15.05 9.87 0.55
C ALA A 66 -13.52 9.75 0.61
N LEU A 67 -12.87 10.31 1.63
CA LEU A 67 -11.42 10.15 1.84
C LEU A 67 -11.03 8.67 2.09
N VAL A 68 -11.86 7.91 2.81
CA VAL A 68 -11.65 6.45 2.95
C VAL A 68 -11.83 5.74 1.61
N ARG A 69 -12.80 6.12 0.77
CA ARG A 69 -12.95 5.55 -0.59
C ARG A 69 -11.76 5.87 -1.50
N ARG A 70 -11.21 7.09 -1.42
CA ARG A 70 -9.94 7.48 -2.05
C ARG A 70 -8.81 6.54 -1.61
N ALA A 71 -8.57 6.44 -0.29
CA ALA A 71 -7.55 5.56 0.29
C ALA A 71 -7.72 4.06 -0.09
N MET A 72 -8.95 3.54 -0.22
CA MET A 72 -9.19 2.17 -0.69
C MET A 72 -8.72 1.94 -2.14
N THR A 73 -8.84 2.97 -2.98
CA THR A 73 -8.37 2.94 -4.37
C THR A 73 -6.85 2.99 -4.42
N ASP A 74 -6.22 3.82 -3.60
CA ASP A 74 -4.76 3.89 -3.45
C ASP A 74 -4.16 2.56 -2.97
N VAL A 75 -4.79 1.93 -1.95
CA VAL A 75 -4.40 0.58 -1.50
C VAL A 75 -4.55 -0.46 -2.62
N THR A 76 -5.59 -0.35 -3.45
CA THR A 76 -5.75 -1.24 -4.62
C THR A 76 -4.66 -1.01 -5.66
N ARG A 77 -4.27 0.25 -5.90
CA ARG A 77 -3.22 0.63 -6.86
C ARG A 77 -1.82 0.23 -6.36
N ILE A 78 -1.50 0.40 -5.07
CA ILE A 78 -0.19 0.01 -4.52
C ILE A 78 0.01 -1.51 -4.50
N ILE A 79 -1.05 -2.30 -4.25
CA ILE A 79 -0.96 -3.78 -4.36
C ILE A 79 -0.60 -4.18 -5.80
N ARG A 80 -1.30 -3.62 -6.80
CA ARG A 80 -0.99 -3.85 -8.22
C ARG A 80 0.44 -3.44 -8.57
N LEU A 81 0.86 -2.23 -8.20
CA LEU A 81 2.25 -1.75 -8.39
C LEU A 81 3.30 -2.73 -7.85
N ARG A 82 3.06 -3.33 -6.68
CA ARG A 82 3.99 -4.29 -6.04
C ARG A 82 4.01 -5.65 -6.73
N GLU A 83 2.92 -6.07 -7.34
CA GLU A 83 2.83 -7.30 -8.15
C GLU A 83 3.39 -7.09 -9.57
N ASP A 84 3.06 -5.97 -10.21
CA ASP A 84 3.42 -5.62 -11.59
C ASP A 84 4.91 -5.31 -11.74
N LYS A 85 5.52 -4.60 -10.79
CA LYS A 85 6.92 -4.15 -10.87
C LYS A 85 7.93 -5.30 -11.10
N PRO A 86 7.97 -6.39 -10.31
CA PRO A 86 8.86 -7.51 -10.60
C PRO A 86 8.51 -8.27 -11.89
N ALA A 87 7.23 -8.33 -12.25
CA ALA A 87 6.79 -8.99 -13.48
C ALA A 87 7.26 -8.22 -14.74
N LEU A 88 7.03 -6.91 -14.79
CA LEU A 88 7.46 -6.05 -15.88
C LEU A 88 8.99 -5.95 -15.97
N GLN A 89 9.71 -5.93 -14.85
CA GLN A 89 11.17 -6.01 -14.86
C GLN A 89 11.68 -7.28 -15.55
N ASN A 90 11.01 -8.43 -15.36
CA ASN A 90 11.37 -9.68 -16.03
C ASN A 90 11.05 -9.64 -17.54
N LEU A 91 9.95 -9.01 -17.95
CA LEU A 91 9.59 -8.82 -19.36
C LEU A 91 10.54 -7.84 -20.07
N LEU A 92 11.01 -6.81 -19.37
CA LEU A 92 11.98 -5.83 -19.89
C LEU A 92 13.34 -6.49 -20.18
N GLN A 93 13.83 -7.32 -19.24
CA GLN A 93 15.05 -8.12 -19.45
C GLN A 93 14.96 -9.08 -20.64
N LYS A 94 13.75 -9.52 -21.00
CA LYS A 94 13.46 -10.35 -22.17
C LYS A 94 13.25 -9.53 -23.46
N GLY A 95 13.30 -8.20 -23.40
CA GLY A 95 13.01 -7.31 -24.53
C GLY A 95 11.57 -7.41 -25.06
N SER A 96 10.64 -7.91 -24.24
CA SER A 96 9.24 -8.14 -24.65
C SER A 96 8.32 -6.93 -24.43
N ILE A 97 8.82 -5.90 -23.74
CA ILE A 97 8.16 -4.60 -23.52
C ILE A 97 9.16 -3.47 -23.77
N GLY A 98 8.66 -2.26 -24.07
CA GLY A 98 9.50 -1.07 -24.25
C GLY A 98 9.82 -0.36 -22.93
N ASP A 99 10.94 0.37 -22.91
CA ASP A 99 11.36 1.19 -21.77
C ASP A 99 10.30 2.24 -21.36
N ASP A 100 9.50 2.75 -22.30
CA ASP A 100 8.48 3.77 -22.02
C ASP A 100 7.39 3.26 -21.04
N LEU A 101 7.03 1.98 -21.08
CA LEU A 101 6.10 1.35 -20.13
C LEU A 101 6.75 1.14 -18.76
N TRP A 102 8.04 0.83 -18.72
CA TRP A 102 8.78 0.72 -17.46
C TRP A 102 8.91 2.09 -16.78
N ASN A 103 9.20 3.13 -17.57
CA ASN A 103 9.26 4.51 -17.10
C ASN A 103 7.89 5.03 -16.64
N SER A 104 6.78 4.65 -17.30
CA SER A 104 5.44 5.04 -16.85
C SER A 104 5.05 4.36 -15.54
N LEU A 105 5.43 3.10 -15.31
CA LEU A 105 5.26 2.45 -14.01
C LEU A 105 6.05 3.15 -12.90
N LEU A 106 7.32 3.51 -13.15
CA LEU A 106 8.14 4.25 -12.18
C LEU A 106 7.60 5.66 -11.91
N ALA A 107 7.02 6.33 -12.92
CA ALA A 107 6.33 7.61 -12.73
C ALA A 107 5.07 7.44 -11.86
N ALA A 108 4.25 6.42 -12.14
CA ALA A 108 3.04 6.11 -11.38
C ALA A 108 3.34 5.66 -9.94
N GLU A 109 4.47 4.99 -9.69
CA GLU A 109 4.96 4.70 -8.33
C GLU A 109 5.21 6.00 -7.54
N LYS A 110 5.84 7.01 -8.18
CA LYS A 110 6.11 8.31 -7.54
C LYS A 110 4.87 9.18 -7.38
N GLU A 111 3.93 9.12 -8.32
CA GLU A 111 2.61 9.75 -8.19
C GLU A 111 1.82 9.13 -7.02
N MET A 112 1.83 7.79 -6.91
CA MET A 112 1.17 7.07 -5.83
C MET A 112 1.81 7.33 -4.45
N GLU A 113 3.15 7.43 -4.37
CA GLU A 113 3.83 7.86 -3.14
C GLU A 113 3.39 9.27 -2.68
N ALA A 114 3.22 10.21 -3.62
CA ALA A 114 2.75 11.56 -3.32
C ALA A 114 1.28 11.57 -2.87
N GLU A 115 0.40 10.88 -3.59
CA GLU A 115 -1.03 10.75 -3.28
C GLU A 115 -1.24 10.13 -1.88
N ILE A 116 -0.46 9.11 -1.51
CA ILE A 116 -0.51 8.49 -0.17
C ILE A 116 -0.10 9.47 0.95
N LEU A 117 0.92 10.30 0.71
CA LEU A 117 1.34 11.32 1.67
C LEU A 117 0.29 12.44 1.82
N GLU A 118 -0.35 12.83 0.71
CA GLU A 118 -1.45 13.81 0.70
C GLU A 118 -2.66 13.29 1.49
N VAL A 119 -3.13 12.07 1.20
CA VAL A 119 -4.24 11.42 1.91
C VAL A 119 -3.91 11.21 3.40
N ALA A 120 -2.67 10.88 3.77
CA ALA A 120 -2.25 10.82 5.16
C ALA A 120 -2.29 12.18 5.86
N ALA A 121 -1.88 13.26 5.17
CA ALA A 121 -1.92 14.62 5.70
C ALA A 121 -3.36 15.13 5.86
N GLU A 122 -4.23 14.90 4.86
CA GLU A 122 -5.66 15.23 4.93
C GLU A 122 -6.36 14.48 6.06
N ALA A 123 -6.09 13.18 6.21
CA ALA A 123 -6.64 12.39 7.32
C ALA A 123 -6.23 12.96 8.68
N ASN A 124 -4.95 13.33 8.85
CA ASN A 124 -4.46 13.98 10.07
C ASN A 124 -5.07 15.37 10.30
N ALA A 125 -5.43 16.10 9.23
CA ALA A 125 -6.12 17.40 9.34
C ALA A 125 -7.58 17.27 9.82
N TYR A 126 -8.25 16.15 9.47
CA TYR A 126 -9.58 15.84 10.02
C TYR A 126 -9.54 15.32 11.46
N VAL A 127 -8.61 14.41 11.77
CA VAL A 127 -8.45 13.79 13.09
C VAL A 127 -6.97 13.47 13.31
N GLU A 128 -6.38 14.05 14.36
CA GLU A 128 -4.98 13.84 14.71
C GLU A 128 -4.64 12.34 14.85
N GLY A 129 -3.59 11.90 14.16
CA GLY A 129 -3.13 10.50 14.14
C GLY A 129 -3.87 9.57 13.18
N TRP A 130 -5.01 9.99 12.60
CA TRP A 130 -5.81 9.13 11.72
C TRP A 130 -5.07 8.72 10.44
N GLY A 131 -4.15 9.55 9.93
CA GLY A 131 -3.32 9.22 8.77
C GLY A 131 -2.45 7.97 8.94
N SER A 132 -2.16 7.56 10.18
CA SER A 132 -1.44 6.30 10.46
C SER A 132 -2.31 5.04 10.37
N VAL A 133 -3.62 5.18 10.55
CA VAL A 133 -4.60 4.07 10.62
C VAL A 133 -5.46 3.97 9.36
N ILE A 134 -5.69 5.08 8.65
CA ILE A 134 -6.61 5.15 7.49
C ILE A 134 -6.30 4.08 6.43
N PHE A 135 -5.03 3.86 6.10
CA PHE A 135 -4.64 2.84 5.10
C PHE A 135 -4.81 1.40 5.60
N GLN A 136 -4.66 1.15 6.91
CA GLN A 136 -4.97 -0.15 7.51
C GLN A 136 -6.47 -0.43 7.41
N THR A 137 -7.30 0.54 7.80
CA THR A 137 -8.76 0.44 7.69
C THR A 137 -9.22 0.30 6.24
N ALA A 138 -8.64 1.06 5.31
CA ALA A 138 -8.92 0.96 3.87
C ALA A 138 -8.52 -0.41 3.30
N THR A 139 -7.43 -1.00 3.78
CA THR A 139 -7.02 -2.37 3.39
C THR A 139 -8.06 -3.40 3.81
N GLU A 140 -8.53 -3.36 5.06
CA GLU A 140 -9.58 -4.26 5.54
C GLU A 140 -10.91 -4.06 4.81
N MET A 141 -11.30 -2.80 4.55
CA MET A 141 -12.52 -2.49 3.80
C MET A 141 -12.46 -2.98 2.35
N MET A 142 -11.30 -2.85 1.67
CA MET A 142 -11.10 -3.33 0.30
C MET A 142 -11.20 -4.86 0.22
N HIS A 143 -10.58 -5.57 1.16
CA HIS A 143 -10.72 -7.03 1.24
C HIS A 143 -12.16 -7.45 1.56
N ASN A 144 -12.85 -6.73 2.43
CA ASN A 144 -14.25 -7.00 2.78
C ASN A 144 -15.20 -6.82 1.59
N GLU A 145 -15.04 -5.73 0.83
CA GLU A 145 -15.84 -5.45 -0.37
C GLU A 145 -15.57 -6.47 -1.48
N LYS A 146 -14.30 -6.82 -1.73
CA LYS A 146 -13.91 -7.89 -2.66
C LYS A 146 -14.52 -9.24 -2.28
N MET A 147 -14.48 -9.60 -0.99
CA MET A 147 -15.05 -10.86 -0.50
C MET A 147 -16.59 -10.88 -0.62
N ARG A 148 -17.27 -9.78 -0.29
CA ARG A 148 -18.73 -9.65 -0.46
C ARG A 148 -19.14 -9.76 -1.92
N ALA A 149 -18.47 -9.04 -2.82
CA ALA A 149 -18.74 -9.07 -4.25
C ALA A 149 -18.58 -10.48 -4.84
N LEU A 150 -17.55 -11.23 -4.41
CA LEU A 150 -17.40 -12.63 -4.81
C LEU A 150 -18.56 -13.50 -4.32
N VAL A 151 -18.98 -13.37 -3.06
CA VAL A 151 -20.11 -14.13 -2.49
C VAL A 151 -21.42 -13.83 -3.22
N GLU A 152 -21.66 -12.57 -3.58
CA GLU A 152 -22.84 -12.14 -4.35
C GLU A 152 -22.83 -12.69 -5.80
N GLN A 153 -21.65 -12.88 -6.40
CA GLN A 153 -21.50 -13.45 -7.75
C GLN A 153 -21.58 -14.99 -7.79
N ILE A 154 -21.38 -15.71 -6.67
CA ILE A 154 -21.51 -17.18 -6.62
C ILE A 154 -22.84 -17.70 -7.22
N PRO A 155 -24.04 -17.20 -6.84
CA PRO A 155 -25.29 -17.73 -7.37
C PRO A 155 -25.46 -17.51 -8.89
N SER A 156 -25.01 -16.38 -9.44
CA SER A 156 -25.11 -16.12 -10.89
C SER A 156 -24.11 -16.97 -11.68
N ILE A 157 -22.85 -17.04 -11.22
CA ILE A 157 -21.81 -17.92 -11.80
C ILE A 157 -22.29 -19.39 -11.79
N ARG A 158 -22.91 -19.84 -10.69
CA ARG A 158 -23.45 -21.19 -10.57
C ARG A 158 -24.60 -21.45 -11.55
N ALA A 159 -25.55 -20.52 -11.67
CA ALA A 159 -26.67 -20.65 -12.61
C ALA A 159 -26.19 -20.67 -14.07
N GLU A 160 -25.18 -19.87 -14.42
CA GLU A 160 -24.54 -19.92 -15.73
C GLU A 160 -23.80 -21.24 -15.98
N ALA A 161 -23.08 -21.75 -14.98
CA ALA A 161 -22.38 -23.04 -15.08
C ALA A 161 -23.37 -24.20 -15.26
N GLU A 162 -24.47 -24.22 -14.50
CA GLU A 162 -25.54 -25.22 -14.65
C GLU A 162 -26.23 -25.14 -16.03
N ARG A 163 -26.35 -23.94 -16.62
CA ARG A 163 -26.87 -23.78 -17.99
C ARG A 163 -25.88 -24.22 -19.06
N LYS A 164 -24.59 -23.96 -18.89
CA LYS A 164 -23.53 -24.26 -19.88
C LYS A 164 -23.10 -25.73 -19.87
N TYR A 165 -23.07 -26.36 -18.70
CA TYR A 165 -22.50 -27.70 -18.49
C TYR A 165 -23.50 -28.71 -17.88
N GLY A 166 -24.74 -28.30 -17.65
CA GLY A 166 -25.74 -29.11 -16.97
C GLY A 166 -25.52 -29.19 -15.46
N LYS A 167 -26.44 -29.86 -14.77
CA LYS A 167 -26.34 -30.12 -13.34
C LYS A 167 -25.37 -31.27 -13.07
N SER A 168 -24.07 -31.00 -13.09
CA SER A 168 -23.10 -31.89 -12.46
C SER A 168 -23.45 -32.04 -10.98
N ALA A 169 -23.77 -33.27 -10.58
CA ALA A 169 -23.97 -33.60 -9.18
C ALA A 169 -22.63 -33.43 -8.45
N LEU A 170 -22.44 -32.26 -7.83
CA LEU A 170 -21.34 -32.03 -6.91
C LEU A 170 -21.33 -33.16 -5.87
N PRO A 171 -20.20 -33.85 -5.64
CA PRO A 171 -20.13 -34.83 -4.59
C PRO A 171 -20.53 -34.13 -3.29
N LYS A 172 -21.50 -34.71 -2.57
CA LYS A 172 -21.79 -34.30 -1.20
C LYS A 172 -20.54 -34.61 -0.39
N PHE A 173 -19.68 -33.60 -0.22
CA PHE A 173 -18.78 -33.55 0.92
C PHE A 173 -19.66 -33.49 2.16
N ALA A 174 -20.01 -34.66 2.68
CA ALA A 174 -20.52 -34.78 4.02
C ALA A 174 -19.43 -34.20 4.92
N VAL A 175 -19.71 -33.03 5.52
CA VAL A 175 -19.00 -32.62 6.72
C VAL A 175 -19.46 -33.61 7.78
N GLU A 176 -18.71 -34.71 7.88
CA GLU A 176 -18.93 -35.72 8.90
C GLU A 176 -18.81 -35.02 10.26
N ALA A 177 -19.93 -34.93 10.97
CA ALA A 177 -19.91 -34.40 12.32
C ALA A 177 -18.96 -35.29 13.14
N PRO A 178 -18.05 -34.71 13.95
CA PRO A 178 -17.13 -35.52 14.74
C PRO A 178 -17.93 -36.50 15.61
N PRO A 179 -17.57 -37.79 15.61
CA PRO A 179 -18.41 -38.83 16.19
C PRO A 179 -18.62 -38.60 17.69
N PRO A 180 -19.84 -38.86 18.21
CA PRO A 180 -20.05 -38.84 19.66
C PRO A 180 -19.17 -39.91 20.31
N ALA A 181 -18.43 -39.53 21.35
CA ALA A 181 -17.51 -40.42 22.03
C ALA A 181 -18.25 -41.66 22.56
N PRO A 182 -17.73 -42.89 22.32
CA PRO A 182 -18.42 -44.11 22.75
C PRO A 182 -18.46 -44.20 24.28
N ALA A 183 -19.67 -44.37 24.81
CA ALA A 183 -19.88 -44.61 26.24
C ALA A 183 -19.31 -45.99 26.63
N THR A 184 -18.21 -45.99 27.38
CA THR A 184 -17.61 -47.20 27.93
C THR A 184 -18.50 -47.78 29.05
N PRO A 185 -18.83 -49.09 29.04
CA PRO A 185 -19.61 -49.68 30.12
C PRO A 185 -18.79 -49.76 31.42
N ALA A 186 -19.40 -49.32 32.53
CA ALA A 186 -18.75 -49.32 33.84
C ALA A 186 -18.77 -50.72 34.50
N PRO A 187 -17.66 -51.17 35.11
CA PRO A 187 -17.66 -52.29 36.06
C PRO A 187 -17.95 -51.83 37.51
N SER A 188 -18.31 -52.79 38.34
CA SER A 188 -18.97 -52.67 39.65
C SER A 188 -18.26 -51.86 40.77
N THR A 189 -19.09 -51.28 41.64
CA THR A 189 -18.78 -50.64 42.93
C THR A 189 -18.11 -51.58 43.96
N PRO A 190 -17.38 -51.06 44.97
CA PRO A 190 -18.05 -50.64 46.21
C PRO A 190 -17.53 -49.36 46.92
N GLN A 191 -18.49 -48.47 47.23
CA GLN A 191 -18.70 -47.81 48.54
C GLN A 191 -17.60 -46.92 49.16
N LEU A 192 -17.90 -45.62 49.32
CA LEU A 192 -18.07 -44.98 50.65
C LEU A 192 -18.66 -43.54 50.58
N ALA A 193 -19.81 -43.37 51.26
CA ALA A 193 -20.34 -42.18 51.95
C ALA A 193 -20.63 -40.81 51.23
N ALA A 194 -21.91 -40.40 51.40
CA ALA A 194 -22.41 -39.04 51.68
C ALA A 194 -22.62 -37.98 50.56
N SER A 195 -23.89 -37.85 50.15
CA SER A 195 -24.56 -36.61 49.69
C SER A 195 -24.85 -35.66 50.89
N PRO A 196 -25.43 -34.44 50.74
CA PRO A 196 -25.91 -33.71 49.54
C PRO A 196 -25.25 -32.28 49.45
N SER A 197 -25.78 -31.16 48.93
CA SER A 197 -27.08 -30.74 48.35
C SER A 197 -26.96 -29.48 47.45
N LEU A 198 -27.86 -29.37 46.46
CA LEU A 198 -28.29 -28.12 45.77
C LEU A 198 -29.27 -27.30 46.68
N PRO A 199 -29.67 -26.03 46.40
CA PRO A 199 -29.91 -25.35 45.10
C PRO A 199 -29.27 -23.91 45.05
N SER A 200 -29.61 -22.91 44.20
CA SER A 200 -30.71 -22.69 43.22
C SER A 200 -30.33 -21.69 42.11
N THR A 201 -31.16 -21.57 41.07
CA THR A 201 -31.28 -20.43 40.13
C THR A 201 -32.46 -19.51 40.54
N PRO A 202 -32.88 -18.45 39.80
CA PRO A 202 -32.25 -17.59 38.77
C PRO A 202 -32.35 -16.06 39.11
N SER A 203 -31.91 -15.15 38.22
CA SER A 203 -32.75 -14.06 37.62
C SER A 203 -31.95 -12.90 36.96
N THR A 204 -32.53 -12.35 35.89
CA THR A 204 -32.19 -11.12 35.11
C THR A 204 -33.36 -10.11 35.32
N PRO A 205 -33.38 -8.80 34.96
CA PRO A 205 -32.38 -7.83 34.42
C PRO A 205 -32.20 -6.52 35.26
N ALA A 206 -31.29 -5.61 34.85
CA ALA A 206 -31.59 -4.18 34.49
C ALA A 206 -30.36 -3.22 34.54
N ARG A 207 -30.42 -2.19 33.68
CA ARG A 207 -29.60 -0.95 33.54
C ARG A 207 -30.60 0.24 33.68
N PRO A 208 -30.28 1.55 33.91
CA PRO A 208 -28.99 2.28 33.99
C PRO A 208 -28.78 3.09 35.29
N GLU A 209 -27.69 3.85 35.38
CA GLU A 209 -27.68 5.34 35.46
C GLU A 209 -26.23 5.86 35.63
N THR A 210 -25.91 7.02 35.05
CA THR A 210 -24.66 7.77 35.26
C THR A 210 -25.00 9.23 35.48
N PRO A 211 -24.31 9.95 36.37
CA PRO A 211 -23.80 11.25 35.94
C PRO A 211 -22.41 11.65 36.48
N SER A 212 -21.56 12.06 35.52
CA SER A 212 -20.79 13.32 35.48
C SER A 212 -19.78 13.74 36.57
N SER A 213 -18.54 13.97 36.09
CA SER A 213 -17.62 15.09 36.39
C SER A 213 -16.97 15.27 37.78
N ALA A 214 -15.62 15.17 37.84
CA ALA A 214 -14.71 16.34 37.72
C ALA A 214 -13.29 16.13 38.34
N LYS A 215 -12.25 16.25 37.49
CA LYS A 215 -11.01 17.02 37.71
C LYS A 215 -10.20 16.86 39.02
N SER A 216 -8.97 16.30 38.96
CA SER A 216 -7.70 17.05 39.12
C SER A 216 -6.45 16.17 39.39
N SER A 217 -5.30 16.64 38.87
CA SER A 217 -3.91 16.56 39.41
C SER A 217 -3.28 15.22 39.85
N ASN A 218 -2.26 14.78 39.08
CA ASN A 218 -0.84 14.63 39.46
C ASN A 218 -0.12 13.88 38.30
N GLY A 219 1.04 14.27 37.75
CA GLY A 219 1.98 15.31 38.16
C GLY A 219 3.15 14.75 38.98
N LEU A 220 4.08 13.99 38.37
CA LEU A 220 5.36 13.65 38.98
C LEU A 220 6.46 13.25 37.96
N ALA A 221 7.47 14.10 37.84
CA ALA A 221 8.83 13.92 37.32
C ALA A 221 9.67 15.05 38.00
N PRO A 222 11.00 14.98 38.21
CA PRO A 222 11.99 14.48 37.25
C PRO A 222 13.27 13.83 37.85
N SER A 223 14.21 13.45 36.97
CA SER A 223 15.68 13.47 37.16
C SER A 223 16.30 13.34 35.75
N SER A 224 16.85 14.41 35.16
CA SER A 224 18.29 14.76 35.15
C SER A 224 19.20 13.70 34.49
N ALA A 225 20.25 14.03 33.74
CA ALA A 225 20.71 15.25 33.05
C ALA A 225 21.96 14.79 32.24
N GLY A 226 22.21 15.35 31.06
CA GLY A 226 23.34 14.88 30.23
C GLY A 226 23.32 15.51 28.85
N ALA A 227 23.68 16.78 28.79
CA ALA A 227 23.94 17.46 27.53
C ALA A 227 25.41 17.30 27.17
N ASP A 228 25.69 17.07 25.88
CA ASP A 228 26.89 17.56 25.24
C ASP A 228 26.54 17.96 23.80
N SER A 229 27.09 19.09 23.35
CA SER A 229 26.70 19.73 22.10
C SER A 229 27.91 20.30 21.35
N GLY A 230 28.00 19.96 20.07
CA GLY A 230 28.84 20.64 19.10
C GLY A 230 28.98 19.84 17.80
N ALA A 231 29.26 20.42 16.63
CA ALA A 231 29.16 21.79 16.11
C ALA A 231 29.94 21.81 14.79
N PHE A 232 29.23 21.98 13.66
CA PHE A 232 29.69 22.56 12.39
C PHE A 232 30.71 21.86 11.44
N SER A 233 30.56 22.27 10.16
CA SER A 233 31.36 22.09 8.94
C SER A 233 31.47 20.67 8.34
N ASP A 234 31.15 20.39 7.06
CA ASP A 234 31.22 21.09 5.74
C ASP A 234 32.46 20.68 4.92
N SER A 235 32.29 20.55 3.59
CA SER A 235 33.20 19.95 2.59
C SER A 235 33.54 18.46 2.81
N ASP A 236 33.59 17.58 1.80
CA ASP A 236 34.18 17.82 0.48
C ASP A 236 33.61 16.94 -0.67
N VAL A 237 33.92 17.34 -1.91
CA VAL A 237 33.56 16.67 -3.15
C VAL A 237 34.63 15.64 -3.54
N SER A 238 34.22 14.46 -4.02
CA SER A 238 35.14 13.56 -4.75
C SER A 238 34.43 12.75 -5.82
N VAL A 239 34.61 13.19 -7.06
CA VAL A 239 34.22 12.49 -8.30
C VAL A 239 35.33 11.52 -8.68
N SER A 240 35.01 10.25 -8.94
CA SER A 240 35.91 9.33 -9.64
C SER A 240 35.17 8.29 -10.47
N THR A 241 35.20 8.50 -11.78
CA THR A 241 34.97 7.50 -12.84
C THR A 241 36.16 7.57 -13.81
N PRO A 242 36.25 6.68 -14.81
CA PRO A 242 36.27 5.23 -14.72
C PRO A 242 37.57 4.66 -15.34
N THR A 243 37.86 3.37 -15.15
CA THR A 243 38.95 2.69 -15.88
C THR A 243 38.48 1.41 -16.55
N SER A 244 38.47 1.45 -17.88
CA SER A 244 38.57 0.30 -18.79
C SER A 244 39.50 0.73 -19.92
N PRO A 245 40.36 -0.17 -20.43
CA PRO A 245 40.10 -0.58 -21.82
C PRO A 245 40.51 -2.04 -22.15
N ARG A 246 40.02 -2.48 -23.34
CA ARG A 246 40.71 -3.31 -24.35
C ARG A 246 40.15 -4.70 -24.67
N SER A 247 39.14 -4.68 -25.57
CA SER A 247 39.15 -5.32 -26.91
C SER A 247 39.23 -6.86 -27.07
N PRO A 248 38.79 -7.41 -28.23
CA PRO A 248 38.28 -8.79 -28.31
C PRO A 248 39.26 -9.82 -28.90
N SER A 249 38.90 -11.11 -28.78
CA SER A 249 39.47 -12.20 -29.58
C SER A 249 38.38 -13.03 -30.28
N LYS A 250 38.72 -13.57 -31.46
CA LYS A 250 37.87 -14.45 -32.29
C LYS A 250 38.22 -15.92 -32.05
N SER A 251 37.29 -16.79 -32.48
CA SER A 251 37.52 -18.18 -32.92
C SER A 251 37.78 -19.24 -31.85
N VAL A 252 36.97 -20.29 -31.83
CA VAL A 252 37.31 -21.63 -32.39
C VAL A 252 36.06 -22.53 -32.40
N SER A 253 35.90 -23.34 -33.44
CA SER A 253 34.84 -24.36 -33.60
C SER A 253 35.00 -25.54 -32.63
N GLN A 254 33.90 -26.24 -32.34
CA GLN A 254 33.80 -27.72 -32.31
C GLN A 254 32.37 -28.15 -31.94
N LEU A 255 31.91 -29.27 -32.53
CA LEU A 255 30.60 -29.93 -32.41
C LEU A 255 29.41 -29.19 -33.06
#